data_AF-A0A811ZCE1-F1
#
_entry.id   AF-A0A811ZCE1-F1
#
_cell.length_a   1.000
_cell.length_b   1.000
_cell.length_c   1.000
_cell.angle_alpha   90.00
_cell.angle_beta   90.00
_cell.angle_gamma   90.00
#
_symmetry.space_group_name_H-M   'P 1'
#
loop_
_entity.id
_entity.type
_entity.pdbx_description
1 polymer ?
#
loop_
_entity_poly.entity_id
_entity_poly.type
_entity_poly.pdbx_seq_one_letter_code
_entity_poly.pdbx_strand_id
1 'polypeptide(L)'
;MVKHTKKVRIVGKYGTCYGASLRKMVKKIEISQQAKYTCFLCGKTKRKRRAVGIWHCASYMNTITSGTWRCHHSKVCHQKTEGVKRPVEA
;
A
#
# COMPACT_ATOMS: atom_id res chain seq x y z
N MET A 1 24.02 10.65 -8.79
CA MET A 1 22.56 10.83 -8.97
C MET A 1 22.10 12.02 -8.12
N VAL A 2 21.57 13.09 -8.72
CA VAL A 2 21.13 14.30 -8.00
C VAL A 2 19.63 14.27 -7.74
N LYS A 3 19.23 14.64 -6.53
CA LYS A 3 17.82 14.71 -6.13
C LYS A 3 17.17 15.96 -6.72
N HIS A 4 16.26 15.76 -7.67
CA HIS A 4 15.58 16.86 -8.39
C HIS A 4 14.62 17.69 -7.54
N THR A 5 13.98 17.12 -6.50
CA THR A 5 13.00 17.85 -5.68
C THR A 5 13.27 17.71 -4.18
N LYS A 6 13.16 18.82 -3.42
CA LYS A 6 13.36 18.81 -1.96
C LYS A 6 12.21 18.10 -1.24
N LYS A 7 10.95 18.48 -1.53
CA LYS A 7 9.74 18.04 -0.79
C LYS A 7 8.77 17.17 -1.60
N VAL A 8 8.52 17.49 -2.87
CA VAL A 8 7.32 17.00 -3.59
C VAL A 8 7.42 15.54 -4.07
N ARG A 9 8.56 15.11 -4.61
CA ARG A 9 8.79 13.74 -5.15
C ARG A 9 7.76 13.37 -6.25
N ILE A 10 7.12 12.20 -6.16
CA ILE A 10 6.21 11.64 -7.19
C ILE A 10 5.05 12.56 -7.56
N VAL A 11 4.58 13.38 -6.61
CA VAL A 11 3.48 14.34 -6.79
C VAL A 11 3.93 15.58 -7.60
N GLY A 12 5.19 15.65 -8.04
CA GLY A 12 5.71 16.72 -8.89
C GLY A 12 4.97 16.83 -10.23
N LYS A 13 4.36 15.74 -10.70
CA LYS A 13 3.56 15.71 -11.93
C LYS A 13 2.35 16.64 -11.91
N TYR A 14 1.84 16.99 -10.73
CA TYR A 14 0.68 17.87 -10.59
C TYR A 14 1.03 19.37 -10.59
N GLY A 15 2.31 19.73 -10.71
CA GLY A 15 2.74 21.14 -10.77
C GLY A 15 2.29 21.94 -9.55
N THR A 16 1.72 23.13 -9.79
CA THR A 16 1.22 24.07 -8.76
C THR A 16 -0.20 23.79 -8.26
N CYS A 17 -0.99 22.99 -8.99
CA CYS A 17 -2.42 22.80 -8.78
C CYS A 17 -2.81 22.05 -7.48
N TYR A 18 -4.10 22.12 -7.14
CA TYR A 18 -4.79 21.40 -6.03
C TYR A 18 -4.38 21.76 -4.59
N GLY A 19 -3.38 22.61 -4.39
CA GLY A 19 -2.98 23.05 -3.06
C GLY A 19 -2.12 22.04 -2.29
N ALA A 20 -1.53 22.49 -1.18
CA ALA A 20 -0.51 21.70 -0.47
C ALA A 20 -1.08 20.51 0.33
N SER A 21 -2.30 20.64 0.88
CA SER A 21 -2.92 19.60 1.72
C SER A 21 -3.25 18.34 0.91
N LEU A 22 -3.94 18.50 -0.22
CA LEU A 22 -4.31 17.39 -1.10
C LEU A 22 -3.07 16.66 -1.63
N ARG A 23 -2.04 17.41 -2.05
CA ARG A 23 -0.78 16.83 -2.51
C ARG A 23 -0.07 16.00 -1.44
N LYS A 24 -0.12 16.40 -0.17
CA LYS A 24 0.45 15.60 0.94
C LYS A 24 -0.31 14.28 1.14
N MET A 25 -1.64 14.28 0.96
CA MET A 25 -2.46 13.07 1.08
C MET A 25 -2.20 12.12 -0.09
N VAL A 26 -2.29 12.61 -1.33
CA VAL A 26 -2.05 11.83 -2.56
C VAL A 26 -0.65 11.24 -2.56
N LYS A 27 0.36 11.98 -2.08
CA LYS A 27 1.73 11.47 -1.96
C LYS A 27 1.80 10.16 -1.19
N LYS A 28 1.07 10.04 -0.08
CA LYS A 28 1.08 8.81 0.75
C LYS A 28 0.49 7.63 -0.02
N ILE A 29 -0.58 7.89 -0.78
CA ILE A 29 -1.32 6.89 -1.54
C ILE A 29 -0.50 6.42 -2.76
N GLU A 30 0.08 7.35 -3.52
CA GLU A 30 0.90 7.02 -4.70
C GLU A 30 2.17 6.26 -4.34
N ILE A 31 2.82 6.61 -3.23
CA ILE A 31 3.99 5.87 -2.74
C ILE A 31 3.60 4.42 -2.44
N SER A 32 2.49 4.18 -1.74
CA SER A 32 2.03 2.81 -1.48
C SER A 32 1.66 2.05 -2.74
N GLN A 33 1.07 2.73 -3.72
CA GLN A 33 0.66 2.11 -4.97
C GLN A 33 1.84 1.70 -5.85
N GLN A 34 2.87 2.56 -5.96
CA GLN A 34 4.05 2.33 -6.80
C GLN A 34 5.08 1.42 -6.11
N ALA A 35 4.96 1.21 -4.80
CA ALA A 35 5.88 0.37 -4.03
C ALA A 35 5.85 -1.09 -4.52
N LYS A 36 7.03 -1.70 -4.56
CA LYS A 36 7.17 -3.15 -4.76
C LYS A 36 7.05 -3.84 -3.42
N TYR A 37 6.17 -4.83 -3.33
CA TYR A 37 5.98 -5.62 -2.11
C TYR A 37 6.73 -6.95 -2.20
N THR A 38 7.13 -7.47 -1.04
CA THR A 38 7.61 -8.84 -0.88
C THR A 38 6.45 -9.80 -1.12
N CYS A 39 6.69 -10.83 -1.94
CA CYS A 39 5.75 -11.91 -2.11
C CYS A 39 5.99 -12.98 -1.04
N PHE A 40 4.95 -13.42 -0.34
CA PHE A 40 5.07 -14.45 0.71
C PHE A 40 5.42 -15.84 0.16
N LEU A 41 5.01 -16.15 -1.07
CA LEU A 41 5.27 -17.45 -1.67
C LEU A 41 6.72 -17.58 -2.16
N CYS A 42 7.19 -16.57 -2.89
CA CYS A 42 8.49 -16.63 -3.54
C CYS A 42 9.59 -15.84 -2.84
N GLY A 43 9.29 -15.13 -1.75
CA GLY A 43 10.22 -14.29 -0.98
C GLY A 43 10.72 -13.02 -1.71
N LYS A 44 10.55 -12.92 -3.03
CA LYS A 44 11.09 -11.83 -3.86
C LYS A 44 10.24 -10.56 -3.77
N THR A 45 10.89 -9.38 -3.78
CA THR A 45 10.29 -8.02 -3.86
C THR A 45 9.81 -7.66 -5.26
N LYS A 46 9.00 -8.54 -5.87
CA LYS A 46 8.56 -8.43 -7.27
C LYS A 46 7.04 -8.38 -7.43
N ARG A 47 6.30 -8.12 -6.34
CA ARG A 47 4.86 -7.92 -6.39
C ARG A 47 4.54 -6.46 -6.73
N LYS A 48 3.74 -6.24 -7.77
CA LYS A 48 3.29 -4.92 -8.24
C LYS A 48 1.77 -4.91 -8.36
N ARG A 49 1.16 -3.73 -8.21
CA ARG A 49 -0.27 -3.55 -8.45
C ARG A 49 -0.54 -3.58 -9.96
N ARG A 50 -1.54 -4.36 -10.40
CA ARG A 50 -2.02 -4.35 -11.79
C ARG A 50 -3.28 -3.50 -11.93
N ALA A 51 -4.25 -3.71 -11.03
CA ALA A 51 -5.50 -2.96 -11.01
C ALA A 51 -5.90 -2.63 -9.57
N VAL A 52 -7.06 -2.03 -9.37
CA VAL A 52 -7.61 -1.83 -8.03
C VAL A 52 -7.84 -3.18 -7.37
N GLY A 53 -7.29 -3.37 -6.17
CA GLY A 53 -7.39 -4.63 -5.42
C GLY A 53 -6.60 -5.81 -5.99
N ILE A 54 -6.13 -5.75 -7.24
CA ILE A 54 -5.42 -6.86 -7.89
C ILE A 54 -3.90 -6.62 -7.88
N TRP A 55 -3.17 -7.57 -7.28
CA TRP A 55 -1.72 -7.54 -7.14
C TRP A 55 -1.10 -8.76 -7.80
N HIS A 56 -0.09 -8.51 -8.65
CA HIS A 56 0.55 -9.54 -9.46
C HIS A 56 2.02 -9.71 -9.09
N CYS A 57 2.48 -10.95 -8.93
CA CYS A 57 3.88 -11.28 -8.75
C CYS A 57 4.52 -11.70 -10.07
N ALA A 58 5.51 -10.93 -10.54
CA ALA A 58 6.18 -11.22 -11.82
C ALA A 58 7.13 -12.42 -11.80
N SER A 59 7.37 -13.09 -10.66
CA SER A 59 8.29 -14.25 -10.61
C SER A 59 7.61 -15.60 -10.56
N TYR A 60 6.42 -15.68 -9.98
CA TYR A 60 5.67 -16.92 -9.81
C TYR A 60 4.29 -16.82 -10.48
N MET A 61 4.03 -15.71 -11.21
CA MET A 61 2.79 -15.42 -11.93
C MET A 61 1.49 -15.50 -11.11
N ASN A 62 1.61 -15.43 -9.78
CA ASN A 62 0.44 -15.42 -8.92
C ASN A 62 -0.20 -14.04 -8.83
N THR A 63 -1.52 -14.05 -8.91
CA THR A 63 -2.39 -12.90 -8.72
C THR A 63 -3.16 -13.05 -7.41
N ILE A 64 -3.18 -11.99 -6.60
CA ILE A 64 -3.85 -11.96 -5.30
C ILE A 64 -4.76 -10.74 -5.25
N THR A 65 -5.95 -10.94 -4.69
CA THR A 65 -6.84 -9.86 -4.31
C THR A 65 -6.46 -9.37 -2.92
N SER A 66 -6.18 -8.08 -2.77
CA SER A 66 -5.87 -7.45 -1.48
C SER A 66 -6.35 -5.99 -1.45
N GLY A 67 -5.90 -5.22 -0.45
CA GLY A 67 -6.31 -3.83 -0.28
C GLY A 67 -6.07 -2.95 -1.51
N THR A 68 -6.86 -1.88 -1.60
CA THR A 68 -6.91 -0.93 -2.73
C THR A 68 -5.56 -0.27 -2.99
N TRP A 69 -4.91 0.27 -1.96
CA TRP A 69 -3.69 1.08 -2.09
C TRP A 69 -2.43 0.40 -1.56
N ARG A 70 -2.58 -0.52 -0.61
CA ARG A 70 -1.51 -1.31 -0.03
C ARG A 70 -1.81 -2.80 -0.22
N CYS A 71 -0.77 -3.56 -0.56
CA CYS A 71 -0.86 -5.01 -0.53
C CYS A 71 -0.84 -5.47 0.93
N HIS A 72 -1.97 -5.92 1.45
CA HIS A 72 -2.04 -6.63 2.72
C HIS A 72 -1.87 -8.13 2.47
N HIS A 73 -1.05 -8.80 3.27
CA HIS A 73 -1.09 -10.25 3.40
C HIS A 73 -2.13 -10.58 4.49
N SER A 74 -2.99 -11.58 4.26
CA SER A 74 -4.23 -11.87 5.00
C SER A 74 -4.07 -12.18 6.51
N LYS A 75 -2.86 -12.08 7.08
CA LYS A 75 -2.65 -12.26 8.53
C LYS A 75 -2.67 -10.98 9.36
N VAL A 76 -2.93 -9.81 8.76
CA VAL A 76 -3.22 -8.58 9.53
C VAL A 76 -4.47 -7.91 8.94
N CYS A 77 -5.62 -8.57 9.13
CA CYS A 77 -6.76 -7.79 9.59
C CYS A 77 -6.46 -7.50 11.06
N HIS A 78 -6.16 -6.25 11.40
CA HIS A 78 -6.58 -5.80 12.73
C HIS A 78 -8.10 -5.95 12.73
N GLN A 79 -8.61 -7.08 13.21
CA GLN A 79 -9.93 -7.06 13.83
C GLN A 79 -9.75 -6.05 14.95
N LYS A 80 -10.32 -4.86 14.78
CA LYS A 80 -10.61 -4.03 15.94
C LYS A 80 -11.65 -4.86 16.70
N THR A 81 -11.21 -5.69 17.64
CA THR A 81 -12.10 -6.33 18.60
C THR A 81 -12.60 -5.21 19.50
N GLU A 82 -13.54 -4.42 19.00
CA GLU A 82 -14.39 -3.59 19.84
C GLU A 82 -15.34 -4.56 20.56
N GLY A 83 -15.00 -4.88 21.81
CA GLY A 83 -15.93 -5.42 22.79
C GLY A 83 -16.20 -6.93 22.74
N VAL A 84 -15.32 -7.73 23.34
CA VAL A 84 -15.74 -8.95 24.03
C VAL A 84 -15.26 -8.84 25.47
N LYS A 85 -16.14 -8.42 26.38
CA LYS A 85 -15.93 -8.63 27.81
C LYS A 85 -15.84 -10.15 28.01
N ARG A 86 -14.69 -10.63 28.50
CA ARG A 86 -14.55 -12.01 28.95
C ARG A 86 -15.61 -12.28 30.04
N PRO A 87 -16.41 -13.36 29.98
CA PRO A 87 -17.12 -13.81 31.16
C PRO A 87 -16.08 -14.19 32.20
N VAL A 88 -16.22 -13.64 33.40
CA VAL A 88 -15.55 -14.14 34.61
C VAL A 88 -16.28 -15.44 34.94
N GLU A 89 -15.58 -16.57 34.90
CA GLU A 89 -16.11 -17.83 35.43
C GLU A 89 -16.30 -17.69 36.95
N ALA A 90 -17.42 -18.25 37.43
CA ALA A 90 -17.86 -18.21 38.82
C ALA A 90 -16.99 -19.05 39.76
#